data_AF-A0A2G9YRD3-F1
#
_entry.id   AF-A0A2G9YRD3-F1
#
_cell.length_a   1.000
_cell.length_b   1.000
_cell.length_c   1.000
_cell.angle_alpha   90.00
_cell.angle_beta   90.00
_cell.angle_gamma   90.00
#
_symmetry.space_group_name_H-M   'P 1'
#
loop_
_entity.id
_entity.type
_entity.pdbx_description
1 polymer ?
#
loop_
_entity_poly.entity_id
_entity_poly.type
_entity_poly.pdbx_seq_one_letter_code
_entity_poly.pdbx_strand_id
1 'polypeptide(L)'
;MRILKTTVFSLILALAFTASVGIFYSYAETAKTKGQSPAGTVPVLQNQSYQAGVEDLSDGKYFPKVLEALKNAKSSIYMMMYLVNFNEKLKNSPVNQLVDELINANKRGVKVKVILDQNINYNNLGEGDGTWEREAKNDDLFLYLKKNGIEVYFDNVFMITHSKVIIIDEETVILGSANWTMSSLKRNWEGSCLIRSKGLAKEFMEDFAKISIDYEASVLDEERKPPVRMAEGFLKSPSLAPRMLKYNDEGAFNLYLLLLRRFDGNTEGKVEVDYGVFSRELGYDEKLSYVSARDKIMRPLMRLENKYKLIRRIQRPPKSPYVILLDYPNKSPYILPQDNYCSIPDEYWKYGWNKKLSLRESFCYFICRCRGGAVRGNVWSDHIIGLSKDFNVSRDTIRRGMQALRGLNIIEIDYAPYLPEENFRRRDASLFKLLRLYAPETLEKEKKRLSELYGKKRFEEAERYAGIVFKGNDIQVIEDIIKKIDEYGAGMVDEAFKVVSIKSIDNPKRSYKYVVGVLQTKAREADK
;
A
#
# COMPACT_ATOMS: atom_id res chain seq x y z
N MET A 1 -48.79 18.72 14.57
CA MET A 1 -47.59 18.74 13.69
C MET A 1 -46.53 17.66 14.00
N ARG A 2 -46.47 17.05 15.20
CA ARG A 2 -45.57 15.92 15.51
C ARG A 2 -46.13 14.54 15.12
N ILE A 3 -47.45 14.34 15.18
CA ILE A 3 -48.08 13.04 14.85
C ILE A 3 -48.09 12.76 13.33
N LEU A 4 -48.16 13.80 12.49
CA LEU A 4 -48.14 13.65 11.03
C LEU A 4 -46.78 13.19 10.46
N LYS A 5 -45.67 13.44 11.17
CA LYS A 5 -44.32 13.06 10.69
C LYS A 5 -44.01 11.58 10.92
N THR A 6 -44.55 10.97 11.98
CA THR A 6 -44.32 9.55 12.31
C THR A 6 -45.12 8.62 11.41
N THR A 7 -46.34 9.02 11.02
CA THR A 7 -47.19 8.24 10.12
C THR A 7 -46.67 8.24 8.68
N VAL A 8 -46.12 9.38 8.21
CA VAL A 8 -45.52 9.48 6.87
C VAL A 8 -44.22 8.67 6.78
N PHE A 9 -43.39 8.66 7.83
CA PHE A 9 -42.16 7.85 7.85
C PHE A 9 -42.43 6.33 7.89
N SER A 10 -43.51 5.93 8.58
CA SER A 10 -43.95 4.52 8.63
C SER A 10 -44.54 4.06 7.29
N LEU A 11 -45.23 4.94 6.56
CA LEU A 11 -45.73 4.66 5.22
C LEU A 11 -44.59 4.52 4.19
N ILE A 12 -43.52 5.32 4.31
CA ILE A 12 -42.35 5.23 3.41
C ILE A 12 -41.58 3.93 3.63
N LEU A 13 -41.43 3.46 4.88
CA LEU A 13 -40.81 2.15 5.15
C LEU A 13 -41.68 0.98 4.68
N ALA A 14 -43.01 1.09 4.83
CA ALA A 14 -43.93 0.05 4.33
C ALA A 14 -43.93 -0.01 2.80
N LEU A 15 -43.84 1.13 2.10
CA LEU A 15 -43.70 1.20 0.64
C LEU A 15 -42.35 0.68 0.14
N ALA A 16 -41.26 0.90 0.88
CA ALA A 16 -39.95 0.33 0.56
C ALA A 16 -39.91 -1.20 0.74
N PHE A 17 -40.65 -1.73 1.73
CA PHE A 17 -40.75 -3.18 1.97
C PHE A 17 -41.68 -3.88 0.98
N THR A 18 -42.78 -3.24 0.56
CA THR A 18 -43.66 -3.80 -0.48
C THR A 18 -43.06 -3.71 -1.88
N ALA A 19 -42.27 -2.67 -2.18
CA ALA A 19 -41.53 -2.56 -3.44
C ALA A 19 -40.45 -3.65 -3.56
N SER A 20 -39.73 -3.95 -2.48
CA SER A 20 -38.71 -5.01 -2.48
C SER A 20 -39.32 -6.40 -2.59
N VAL A 21 -40.43 -6.70 -1.90
CA VAL A 21 -41.17 -7.97 -2.07
C VAL A 21 -41.79 -8.08 -3.47
N GLY A 22 -42.30 -6.99 -4.04
CA GLY A 22 -42.85 -6.95 -5.40
C GLY A 22 -41.81 -7.20 -6.50
N ILE A 23 -40.58 -6.70 -6.32
CA ILE A 23 -39.45 -6.98 -7.23
C ILE A 23 -39.06 -8.47 -7.15
N PHE A 24 -39.05 -9.08 -5.96
CA PHE A 24 -38.80 -10.51 -5.80
C PHE A 24 -39.90 -11.39 -6.42
N TYR A 25 -41.17 -10.99 -6.30
CA TYR A 25 -42.29 -11.74 -6.90
C TYR A 25 -42.32 -11.61 -8.43
N SER A 26 -42.02 -10.41 -8.97
CA SER A 26 -41.92 -10.17 -10.40
C SER A 26 -40.77 -10.95 -11.05
N TYR A 27 -39.62 -11.07 -10.37
CA TYR A 27 -38.49 -11.92 -10.80
C TYR A 27 -38.85 -13.41 -10.78
N ALA A 28 -39.63 -13.87 -9.80
CA ALA A 28 -40.07 -15.27 -9.71
C ALA A 28 -41.10 -15.64 -10.78
N GLU A 29 -41.99 -14.71 -11.19
CA GLU A 29 -42.95 -14.94 -12.29
C GLU A 29 -42.33 -14.81 -13.69
N THR A 30 -41.38 -13.89 -13.88
CA THR A 30 -40.64 -13.79 -15.15
C THR A 30 -39.73 -15.01 -15.38
N ALA A 31 -39.22 -15.64 -14.32
CA ALA A 31 -38.49 -16.90 -14.39
C ALA A 31 -39.37 -18.12 -14.78
N LYS A 32 -40.70 -18.06 -14.57
CA LYS A 32 -41.64 -19.12 -14.97
C LYS A 32 -42.12 -19.02 -16.42
N THR A 33 -41.98 -17.86 -17.07
CA THR A 33 -42.63 -17.57 -18.37
C THR A 33 -41.69 -17.43 -19.56
N LYS A 34 -40.37 -17.45 -19.39
CA LYS A 34 -39.43 -17.45 -20.52
C LYS A 34 -38.60 -18.73 -20.57
N GLY A 35 -39.04 -19.63 -21.45
CA GLY A 35 -38.25 -20.76 -21.91
C GLY A 35 -36.95 -20.32 -22.59
N GLN A 36 -35.90 -21.06 -22.26
CA GLN A 36 -34.63 -21.25 -22.98
C GLN A 36 -33.92 -20.02 -23.57
N SER A 37 -32.78 -19.70 -22.96
CA SER A 37 -31.64 -18.99 -23.58
C SER A 37 -30.33 -19.50 -22.93
N PRO A 38 -29.18 -19.37 -23.62
CA PRO A 38 -28.22 -20.45 -23.77
C PRO A 38 -27.24 -20.61 -22.59
N ALA A 39 -26.74 -21.83 -22.47
CA ALA A 39 -25.83 -22.31 -21.44
C ALA A 39 -24.53 -21.49 -21.34
N GLY A 40 -24.52 -20.52 -20.43
CA GLY A 40 -23.33 -20.14 -19.68
C GLY A 40 -23.56 -20.59 -18.24
N THR A 41 -22.90 -21.66 -17.83
CA THR A 41 -22.93 -22.14 -16.44
C THR A 41 -22.28 -21.08 -15.55
N VAL A 42 -23.09 -20.23 -14.93
CA VAL A 42 -22.71 -19.59 -13.68
C VAL A 42 -22.52 -20.74 -12.69
N PRO A 43 -21.35 -20.92 -12.06
CA PRO A 43 -21.18 -21.99 -11.08
C PRO A 43 -22.21 -21.76 -9.96
N VAL A 44 -23.10 -22.72 -9.79
CA VAL A 44 -24.00 -22.78 -8.63
C VAL A 44 -23.10 -22.96 -7.42
N LEU A 45 -22.92 -21.90 -6.62
CA LEU A 45 -22.29 -22.00 -5.31
C LEU A 45 -23.10 -23.03 -4.52
N GLN A 46 -22.50 -24.16 -4.17
CA GLN A 46 -23.12 -25.10 -3.23
C GLN A 46 -23.21 -24.37 -1.88
N ASN A 47 -24.41 -23.93 -1.51
CA ASN A 47 -24.64 -23.33 -0.20
C ASN A 47 -24.49 -24.42 0.87
N GLN A 48 -23.34 -24.43 1.55
CA GLN A 48 -23.10 -25.28 2.68
C GLN A 48 -23.63 -24.59 3.93
N SER A 49 -24.66 -25.17 4.55
CA SER A 49 -25.24 -24.69 5.80
C SER A 49 -24.65 -25.47 6.98
N TYR A 50 -24.32 -24.78 8.07
CA TYR A 50 -23.80 -25.40 9.28
C TYR A 50 -24.80 -25.28 10.42
N GLN A 51 -25.03 -26.36 11.17
CA GLN A 51 -25.61 -26.23 12.50
C GLN A 51 -24.61 -25.51 13.41
N ALA A 52 -25.10 -24.53 14.17
CA ALA A 52 -24.27 -23.73 15.05
C ALA A 52 -25.06 -23.20 16.24
N GLY A 53 -24.40 -23.10 17.39
CA GLY A 53 -24.86 -22.27 18.49
C GLY A 53 -24.47 -20.82 18.24
N VAL A 54 -25.41 -19.89 18.27
CA VAL A 54 -25.15 -18.46 18.00
C VAL A 54 -25.50 -17.64 19.23
N GLU A 55 -24.54 -16.83 19.68
CA GLU A 55 -24.72 -15.80 20.70
C GLU A 55 -24.58 -14.41 20.07
N ASP A 56 -25.51 -13.52 20.40
CA ASP A 56 -25.44 -12.11 20.00
C ASP A 56 -24.37 -11.37 20.81
N LEU A 57 -23.41 -10.77 20.10
CA LEU A 57 -22.33 -9.95 20.64
C LEU A 57 -22.47 -8.47 20.28
N SER A 58 -23.64 -8.01 19.85
CA SER A 58 -23.82 -6.63 19.44
C SER A 58 -23.49 -5.63 20.54
N ASP A 59 -22.90 -4.51 20.13
CA ASP A 59 -22.58 -3.34 20.97
C ASP A 59 -21.71 -3.67 22.20
N GLY A 60 -22.11 -3.18 23.39
CA GLY A 60 -21.38 -3.34 24.64
C GLY A 60 -21.18 -4.79 25.09
N LYS A 61 -21.85 -5.77 24.45
CA LYS A 61 -21.64 -7.20 24.71
C LYS A 61 -20.34 -7.72 24.11
N TYR A 62 -19.85 -7.10 23.03
CA TYR A 62 -18.68 -7.57 22.29
C TYR A 62 -17.46 -7.70 23.19
N PHE A 63 -17.00 -6.58 23.77
CA PHE A 63 -15.75 -6.56 24.54
C PHE A 63 -15.67 -7.62 25.66
N PRO A 64 -16.63 -7.69 26.61
CA PRO A 64 -16.53 -8.65 27.71
C PRO A 64 -16.57 -10.10 27.20
N LYS A 65 -17.36 -10.40 26.17
CA LYS A 65 -17.49 -11.75 25.62
C LYS A 65 -16.30 -12.19 24.80
N VAL A 66 -15.73 -11.31 23.98
CA VAL A 66 -14.49 -11.60 23.25
C VAL A 66 -13.34 -11.78 24.24
N LEU A 67 -13.23 -10.93 25.26
CA LEU A 67 -12.20 -11.09 26.30
C LEU A 67 -12.33 -12.42 27.05
N GLU A 68 -13.56 -12.81 27.42
CA GLU A 68 -13.84 -14.11 28.04
C GLU A 68 -13.45 -15.28 27.12
N ALA A 69 -13.80 -15.21 25.84
CA ALA A 69 -13.48 -16.24 24.86
C ALA A 69 -11.96 -16.40 24.66
N LEU A 70 -11.22 -15.29 24.54
CA LEU A 70 -9.76 -15.31 24.42
C LEU A 70 -9.07 -15.87 25.67
N LYS A 71 -9.57 -15.53 26.88
CA LYS A 71 -9.09 -16.11 28.15
C LYS A 71 -9.26 -17.62 28.21
N ASN A 72 -10.36 -18.11 27.67
CA ASN A 72 -10.72 -19.52 27.74
C ASN A 72 -10.13 -20.37 26.61
N ALA A 73 -9.58 -19.77 25.55
CA ALA A 73 -8.93 -20.46 24.44
C ALA A 73 -7.88 -21.48 24.91
N LYS A 74 -7.86 -22.66 24.26
CA LYS A 74 -7.05 -23.82 24.69
C LYS A 74 -6.00 -24.24 23.69
N SER A 75 -6.25 -24.15 22.40
CA SER A 75 -5.38 -24.70 21.34
C SER A 75 -4.96 -23.65 20.32
N SER A 76 -5.87 -22.81 19.83
CA SER A 76 -5.53 -21.84 18.77
C SER A 76 -6.40 -20.59 18.75
N ILE A 77 -5.82 -19.48 18.29
CA ILE A 77 -6.49 -18.23 17.98
C ILE A 77 -5.98 -17.73 16.63
N TYR A 78 -6.87 -17.58 15.66
CA TYR A 78 -6.58 -16.94 14.38
C TYR A 78 -7.39 -15.66 14.26
N MET A 79 -6.74 -14.53 14.04
CA MET A 79 -7.40 -13.23 13.93
C MET A 79 -7.12 -12.58 12.57
N MET A 80 -8.19 -12.16 11.89
CA MET A 80 -8.12 -11.25 10.75
C MET A 80 -8.75 -9.93 11.18
N MET A 81 -7.97 -8.85 11.15
CA MET A 81 -8.44 -7.57 11.67
C MET A 81 -8.11 -6.42 10.74
N TYR A 82 -9.15 -5.76 10.24
CA TYR A 82 -9.02 -4.60 9.39
C TYR A 82 -8.38 -3.41 10.12
N LEU A 83 -8.85 -3.05 11.30
CA LEU A 83 -8.34 -1.88 12.04
C LEU A 83 -8.30 -2.14 13.55
N VAL A 84 -7.15 -1.83 14.14
CA VAL A 84 -6.89 -1.79 15.57
C VAL A 84 -6.21 -0.48 15.93
N ASN A 85 -6.88 0.32 16.75
CA ASN A 85 -6.28 1.55 17.30
C ASN A 85 -5.61 1.23 18.64
N PHE A 86 -4.43 0.61 18.56
CA PHE A 86 -3.62 0.22 19.71
C PHE A 86 -2.70 1.36 20.15
N ASN A 87 -2.59 1.58 21.46
CA ASN A 87 -1.62 2.49 22.04
C ASN A 87 -1.12 1.91 23.36
N GLU A 88 0.15 1.52 23.43
CA GLU A 88 0.76 0.87 24.61
C GLU A 88 0.59 1.68 25.91
N LYS A 89 0.47 3.02 25.81
CA LYS A 89 0.29 3.90 26.98
C LYS A 89 -1.11 3.76 27.61
N LEU A 90 -2.09 3.23 26.89
CA LEU A 90 -3.49 3.11 27.33
C LEU A 90 -3.78 1.71 27.90
N LYS A 91 -2.99 1.25 28.88
CA LYS A 91 -3.01 -0.12 29.43
C LYS A 91 -4.40 -0.65 29.84
N ASN A 92 -5.28 0.21 30.30
CA ASN A 92 -6.62 -0.18 30.77
C ASN A 92 -7.72 -0.04 29.68
N SER A 93 -7.36 0.33 28.46
CA SER A 93 -8.35 0.42 27.38
C SER A 93 -8.89 -0.96 27.01
N PRO A 94 -10.16 -1.09 26.59
CA PRO A 94 -10.69 -2.34 26.07
C PRO A 94 -9.84 -2.94 24.94
N VAL A 95 -9.31 -2.08 24.05
CA VAL A 95 -8.44 -2.53 22.94
C VAL A 95 -7.18 -3.17 23.48
N ASN A 96 -6.46 -2.52 24.40
CA ASN A 96 -5.24 -3.05 24.99
C ASN A 96 -5.49 -4.34 25.76
N GLN A 97 -6.61 -4.45 26.49
CA GLN A 97 -6.95 -5.69 27.21
C GLN A 97 -7.17 -6.87 26.27
N LEU A 98 -7.80 -6.67 25.10
CA LEU A 98 -7.94 -7.73 24.10
C LEU A 98 -6.58 -8.12 23.50
N VAL A 99 -5.72 -7.14 23.20
CA VAL A 99 -4.36 -7.36 22.68
C VAL A 99 -3.48 -8.10 23.69
N ASP A 100 -3.51 -7.68 24.96
CA ASP A 100 -2.76 -8.32 26.03
C ASP A 100 -3.26 -9.75 26.27
N GLU A 101 -4.55 -10.02 26.06
CA GLU A 101 -5.07 -11.39 26.16
C GLU A 101 -4.59 -12.30 25.03
N LEU A 102 -4.41 -11.79 23.81
CA LEU A 102 -3.74 -12.54 22.73
C LEU A 102 -2.31 -12.95 23.16
N ILE A 103 -1.58 -12.03 23.79
CA ILE A 103 -0.22 -12.30 24.31
C ILE A 103 -0.27 -13.32 25.45
N ASN A 104 -1.21 -13.19 26.37
CA ASN A 104 -1.37 -14.12 27.48
C ASN A 104 -1.76 -15.52 26.98
N ALA A 105 -2.62 -15.63 25.97
CA ALA A 105 -2.94 -16.91 25.33
C ALA A 105 -1.69 -17.57 24.73
N ASN A 106 -0.88 -16.81 23.99
CA ASN A 106 0.38 -17.31 23.46
C ASN A 106 1.34 -17.80 24.56
N LYS A 107 1.44 -17.04 25.67
CA LYS A 107 2.23 -17.44 26.85
C LYS A 107 1.70 -18.72 27.52
N ARG A 108 0.40 -19.02 27.42
CA ARG A 108 -0.20 -20.29 27.86
C ARG A 108 0.08 -21.46 26.91
N GLY A 109 0.71 -21.22 25.76
CA GLY A 109 0.97 -22.22 24.72
C GLY A 109 -0.14 -22.35 23.68
N VAL A 110 -1.13 -21.46 23.68
CA VAL A 110 -2.15 -21.38 22.62
C VAL A 110 -1.49 -20.83 21.35
N LYS A 111 -1.69 -21.47 20.20
CA LYS A 111 -1.15 -20.97 18.93
C LYS A 111 -1.89 -19.70 18.52
N VAL A 112 -1.22 -18.56 18.47
CA VAL A 112 -1.84 -17.28 18.08
C VAL A 112 -1.26 -16.78 16.77
N LYS A 113 -2.11 -16.65 15.74
CA LYS A 113 -1.75 -16.09 14.43
C LYS A 113 -2.66 -14.94 14.04
N VAL A 114 -2.08 -13.85 13.58
CA VAL A 114 -2.79 -12.60 13.28
C VAL A 114 -2.46 -12.12 11.87
N ILE A 115 -3.47 -11.73 11.10
CA ILE A 115 -3.33 -10.98 9.85
C ILE A 115 -3.98 -9.61 10.02
N LEU A 116 -3.20 -8.57 9.78
CA LEU A 116 -3.58 -7.17 9.86
C LEU A 116 -3.65 -6.59 8.46
N ASP A 117 -4.65 -5.75 8.20
CA ASP A 117 -4.68 -4.97 6.97
C ASP A 117 -3.63 -3.84 7.04
N GLN A 118 -2.75 -3.75 6.03
CA GLN A 118 -1.78 -2.63 5.89
C GLN A 118 -2.25 -1.56 4.89
N ASN A 119 -3.39 -1.76 4.25
CA ASN A 119 -3.89 -0.82 3.27
C ASN A 119 -4.39 0.47 3.94
N ILE A 120 -3.93 1.61 3.42
CA ILE A 120 -4.37 2.91 3.92
C ILE A 120 -5.87 3.08 3.69
N ASN A 121 -6.57 3.56 4.71
CA ASN A 121 -7.96 3.94 4.59
C ASN A 121 -8.07 5.24 3.77
N TYR A 122 -8.55 5.15 2.53
CA TYR A 122 -8.78 6.33 1.67
C TYR A 122 -9.92 7.24 2.16
N ASN A 123 -10.60 6.86 3.26
CA ASN A 123 -11.89 7.42 3.68
C ASN A 123 -11.88 8.30 4.93
N ASN A 124 -10.73 8.82 5.38
CA ASN A 124 -10.75 10.06 6.18
C ASN A 124 -10.82 11.28 5.25
N LEU A 125 -11.96 11.40 4.58
CA LEU A 125 -12.39 12.60 3.88
C LEU A 125 -13.02 13.56 4.89
N GLY A 126 -12.21 14.03 5.85
CA GLY A 126 -12.61 15.11 6.73
C GLY A 126 -12.76 16.40 5.93
N GLU A 127 -13.94 16.98 5.94
CA GLU A 127 -14.14 18.38 5.58
C GLU A 127 -13.30 19.26 6.52
N GLY A 128 -12.36 20.03 5.98
CA GLY A 128 -12.24 21.42 6.42
C GLY A 128 -10.98 21.95 7.11
N ASP A 129 -9.94 21.17 7.46
CA ASP A 129 -8.76 21.77 8.14
C ASP A 129 -7.37 21.49 7.54
N GLY A 130 -7.27 20.62 6.52
CA GLY A 130 -6.00 20.35 5.85
C GLY A 130 -4.95 19.66 6.70
N THR A 131 -5.31 19.14 7.89
CA THR A 131 -4.41 18.33 8.71
C THR A 131 -4.62 16.84 8.39
N TRP A 132 -3.70 16.28 7.60
CA TRP A 132 -3.67 14.86 7.31
C TRP A 132 -2.89 14.13 8.40
N GLU A 133 -3.57 13.56 9.39
CA GLU A 133 -2.95 12.57 10.27
C GLU A 133 -2.83 11.23 9.52
N ARG A 134 -1.59 10.72 9.50
CA ARG A 134 -1.15 9.61 8.66
C ARG A 134 -1.39 8.29 9.38
N GLU A 135 -2.17 7.38 8.82
CA GLU A 135 -2.29 6.05 9.39
C GLU A 135 -1.12 5.16 8.95
N ALA A 136 -0.16 5.01 9.86
CA ALA A 136 0.66 3.81 10.03
C ALA A 136 -0.26 2.67 10.53
N LYS A 137 -1.22 2.29 9.69
CA LYS A 137 -2.38 1.50 10.08
C LYS A 137 -1.93 0.16 10.68
N ASN A 138 -2.35 -0.10 11.92
CA ASN A 138 -1.98 -1.29 12.69
C ASN A 138 -0.46 -1.47 12.95
N ASP A 139 0.42 -0.52 12.59
CA ASP A 139 1.88 -0.67 12.71
C ASP A 139 2.33 -0.81 14.18
N ASP A 140 1.78 0.02 15.08
CA ASP A 140 2.10 -0.05 16.51
C ASP A 140 1.68 -1.40 17.12
N LEU A 141 0.51 -1.91 16.71
CA LEU A 141 0.05 -3.22 17.13
C LEU A 141 0.97 -4.32 16.59
N PHE A 142 1.29 -4.26 15.30
CA PHE A 142 2.16 -5.23 14.64
C PHE A 142 3.49 -5.35 15.40
N LEU A 143 4.14 -4.22 15.67
CA LEU A 143 5.41 -4.17 16.41
C LEU A 143 5.25 -4.76 17.82
N TYR A 144 4.19 -4.39 18.53
CA TYR A 144 3.95 -4.86 19.90
C TYR A 144 3.68 -6.38 19.97
N LEU A 145 2.82 -6.91 19.11
CA LEU A 145 2.53 -8.35 19.02
C LEU A 145 3.77 -9.14 18.64
N LYS A 146 4.51 -8.68 17.63
CA LYS A 146 5.71 -9.35 17.13
C LYS A 146 6.81 -9.40 18.20
N LYS A 147 7.05 -8.30 18.92
CA LYS A 147 7.98 -8.26 20.07
C LYS A 147 7.59 -9.21 21.21
N ASN A 148 6.30 -9.54 21.34
CA ASN A 148 5.78 -10.48 22.32
C ASN A 148 5.64 -11.92 21.78
N GLY A 149 6.30 -12.23 20.66
CA GLY A 149 6.39 -13.60 20.12
C GLY A 149 5.13 -14.11 19.44
N ILE A 150 4.24 -13.22 18.99
CA ILE A 150 3.04 -13.59 18.23
C ILE A 150 3.37 -13.72 16.75
N GLU A 151 2.80 -14.74 16.09
CA GLU A 151 2.82 -14.88 14.63
C GLU A 151 1.89 -13.85 13.98
N VAL A 152 2.36 -12.60 13.83
CA VAL A 152 1.61 -11.52 13.19
C VAL A 152 2.15 -11.20 11.79
N TYR A 153 1.23 -10.98 10.85
CA TYR A 153 1.51 -10.64 9.46
C TYR A 153 0.63 -9.48 9.00
N PHE A 154 1.10 -8.75 7.98
CA PHE A 154 0.24 -7.92 7.16
C PHE A 154 -0.23 -8.68 5.93
N ASP A 155 -1.42 -8.36 5.46
CA ASP A 155 -1.93 -8.78 4.15
C ASP A 155 -1.15 -8.14 2.99
N ASN A 156 -1.50 -8.45 1.75
CA ASN A 156 -0.82 -7.92 0.58
C ASN A 156 -1.24 -6.47 0.30
N VAL A 157 -0.28 -5.58 0.00
CA VAL A 157 -0.52 -4.16 -0.35
C VAL A 157 -1.52 -3.92 -1.49
N PHE A 158 -1.82 -4.94 -2.30
CA PHE A 158 -2.72 -4.85 -3.44
C PHE A 158 -4.18 -5.23 -3.12
N MET A 159 -4.49 -5.78 -1.94
CA MET A 159 -5.84 -6.25 -1.62
C MET A 159 -6.17 -6.07 -0.13
N ILE A 160 -7.27 -5.36 0.14
CA ILE A 160 -7.75 -5.07 1.50
C ILE A 160 -8.31 -6.32 2.17
N THR A 161 -7.82 -6.65 3.35
CA THR A 161 -8.48 -7.59 4.27
C THR A 161 -9.44 -6.84 5.19
N HIS A 162 -10.68 -6.61 4.74
CA HIS A 162 -11.69 -5.87 5.52
C HIS A 162 -12.38 -6.72 6.61
N SER A 163 -11.87 -7.91 6.90
CA SER A 163 -12.42 -8.84 7.89
C SER A 163 -12.21 -8.36 9.33
N LYS A 164 -13.19 -8.66 10.20
CA LYS A 164 -13.05 -8.58 11.67
C LYS A 164 -13.49 -9.92 12.26
N VAL A 165 -12.62 -10.90 12.13
CA VAL A 165 -12.90 -12.30 12.45
C VAL A 165 -11.88 -12.82 13.45
N ILE A 166 -12.36 -13.56 14.45
CA ILE A 166 -11.52 -14.29 15.41
C ILE A 166 -12.01 -15.73 15.41
N ILE A 167 -11.13 -16.67 15.12
CA ILE A 167 -11.39 -18.11 15.16
C ILE A 167 -10.65 -18.66 16.36
N ILE A 168 -11.36 -19.32 17.27
CA ILE A 168 -10.82 -19.86 18.52
C ILE A 168 -11.02 -21.37 18.51
N ASP A 169 -9.92 -22.09 18.78
CA ASP A 169 -9.85 -23.54 18.91
C ASP A 169 -10.45 -24.32 17.71
N GLU A 170 -10.40 -23.73 16.52
CA GLU A 170 -10.96 -24.27 15.27
C GLU A 170 -12.45 -24.66 15.38
N GLU A 171 -13.18 -24.00 16.28
CA GLU A 171 -14.58 -24.30 16.57
C GLU A 171 -15.44 -23.04 16.77
N THR A 172 -14.93 -22.04 17.47
CA THR A 172 -15.67 -20.80 17.76
C THR A 172 -15.24 -19.72 16.78
N VAL A 173 -16.20 -19.09 16.11
CA VAL A 173 -15.99 -17.96 15.21
C VAL A 173 -16.69 -16.74 15.80
N ILE A 174 -15.93 -15.69 16.05
CA ILE A 174 -16.46 -14.35 16.33
C ILE A 174 -16.37 -13.56 15.03
N LEU A 175 -17.51 -13.05 14.54
CA LEU A 175 -17.63 -12.34 13.27
C LEU A 175 -18.58 -11.16 13.45
N GLY A 176 -18.22 -10.01 12.86
CA GLY A 176 -19.11 -8.86 12.83
C GLY A 176 -18.48 -7.60 12.25
N SER A 177 -19.11 -6.45 12.53
CA SER A 177 -18.67 -5.13 12.06
C SER A 177 -17.62 -4.46 12.94
N ALA A 178 -17.45 -4.92 14.18
CA ALA A 178 -16.61 -4.27 15.18
C ALA A 178 -15.11 -4.35 14.85
N ASN A 179 -14.51 -3.19 14.55
CA ASN A 179 -13.05 -3.01 14.60
C ASN A 179 -12.59 -2.93 16.07
N TRP A 180 -11.31 -3.16 16.33
CA TRP A 180 -10.75 -2.94 17.67
C TRP A 180 -10.33 -1.47 17.84
N THR A 181 -11.33 -0.60 17.93
CA THR A 181 -11.15 0.82 18.22
C THR A 181 -12.02 1.24 19.39
N MET A 182 -11.64 2.31 20.09
CA MET A 182 -12.46 2.86 21.19
C MET A 182 -13.86 3.28 20.72
N SER A 183 -14.01 3.73 19.47
CA SER A 183 -15.32 4.06 18.90
C SER A 183 -16.18 2.81 18.72
N SER A 184 -15.67 1.80 18.02
CA SER A 184 -16.42 0.55 17.79
C SER A 184 -16.78 -0.17 19.10
N LEU A 185 -15.85 -0.20 20.07
CA LEU A 185 -16.08 -0.95 21.30
C LEU A 185 -16.95 -0.22 22.35
N LYS A 186 -17.23 1.09 22.21
CA LYS A 186 -17.96 1.85 23.23
C LYS A 186 -19.04 2.80 22.72
N ARG A 187 -18.94 3.28 21.48
CA ARG A 187 -19.74 4.42 20.98
C ARG A 187 -20.60 4.08 19.78
N ASN A 188 -20.12 3.19 18.91
CA ASN A 188 -20.85 2.79 17.72
C ASN A 188 -21.89 1.73 18.05
N TRP A 189 -22.93 1.68 17.24
CA TRP A 189 -23.81 0.52 17.15
C TRP A 189 -23.15 -0.48 16.19
N GLU A 190 -22.77 -1.64 16.71
CA GLU A 190 -22.01 -2.67 15.98
C GLU A 190 -22.77 -4.00 16.06
N GLY A 191 -22.96 -4.67 14.93
CA GLY A 191 -23.53 -6.00 14.86
C GLY A 191 -22.42 -7.05 14.91
N SER A 192 -22.46 -7.99 15.85
CA SER A 192 -21.48 -9.06 15.96
C SER A 192 -22.09 -10.30 16.58
N CYS A 193 -21.51 -11.46 16.30
CA CYS A 193 -21.96 -12.73 16.85
C CYS A 193 -20.78 -13.64 17.20
N LEU A 194 -21.01 -14.53 18.16
CA LEU A 194 -20.17 -15.67 18.47
C LEU A 194 -20.90 -16.91 18.00
N ILE A 195 -20.25 -17.67 17.13
CA ILE A 195 -20.80 -18.84 16.46
C ILE A 195 -19.96 -20.06 16.84
N ARG A 196 -20.56 -21.08 17.44
CA ARG A 196 -19.89 -22.36 17.72
C ARG A 196 -20.23 -23.35 16.62
N SER A 197 -19.28 -23.57 15.71
CA SER A 197 -19.40 -24.53 14.61
C SER A 197 -18.02 -24.84 14.01
N LYS A 198 -17.59 -26.10 14.15
CA LYS A 198 -16.34 -26.59 13.55
C LYS A 198 -16.33 -26.49 12.02
N GLY A 199 -17.49 -26.69 11.38
CA GLY A 199 -17.62 -26.60 9.93
C GLY A 199 -17.37 -25.17 9.44
N LEU A 200 -18.02 -24.20 10.07
CA LEU A 200 -17.82 -22.79 9.75
C LEU A 200 -16.40 -22.32 10.08
N ALA A 201 -15.86 -22.73 11.23
CA ALA A 201 -14.49 -22.40 11.62
C ALA A 201 -13.47 -22.92 10.59
N LYS A 202 -13.66 -24.13 10.05
CA LYS A 202 -12.82 -24.68 8.99
C LYS A 202 -12.86 -23.83 7.71
N GLU A 203 -14.03 -23.36 7.30
CA GLU A 203 -14.17 -22.50 6.12
C GLU A 203 -13.42 -21.17 6.30
N PHE A 204 -13.59 -20.51 7.45
CA PHE A 204 -12.83 -19.29 7.75
C PHE A 204 -11.32 -19.55 7.88
N MET A 205 -10.91 -20.74 8.32
CA MET A 205 -9.50 -21.15 8.33
C MET A 205 -8.93 -21.32 6.92
N GLU A 206 -9.72 -21.85 5.99
CA GLU A 206 -9.34 -21.93 4.57
C GLU A 206 -9.22 -20.53 3.96
N ASP A 207 -10.14 -19.62 4.28
CA ASP A 207 -10.06 -18.23 3.84
C ASP A 207 -8.87 -17.49 4.44
N PHE A 208 -8.60 -17.70 5.73
CA PHE A 208 -7.40 -17.20 6.40
C PHE A 208 -6.12 -17.63 5.67
N ALA A 209 -6.06 -18.89 5.21
CA ALA A 209 -4.91 -19.43 4.49
C ALA A 209 -4.78 -18.90 3.04
N LYS A 210 -5.88 -18.44 2.42
CA LYS A 210 -5.87 -17.84 1.08
C LYS A 210 -5.37 -16.40 1.07
N ILE A 211 -5.40 -15.70 2.22
CA ILE A 211 -4.94 -14.31 2.29
C ILE A 211 -3.44 -14.28 1.94
N SER A 212 -3.14 -13.58 0.85
CA SER A 212 -1.76 -13.31 0.45
C SER A 212 -1.13 -12.41 1.50
N ILE A 213 -0.12 -12.93 2.22
CA ILE A 213 0.58 -12.16 3.23
C ILE A 213 1.82 -11.50 2.64
N ASP A 214 2.06 -10.26 3.05
CA ASP A 214 3.30 -9.57 2.78
C ASP A 214 4.31 -9.94 3.85
N TYR A 215 4.98 -11.08 3.66
CA TYR A 215 5.98 -11.59 4.58
C TYR A 215 7.01 -10.52 4.96
N GLU A 216 7.42 -9.71 4.01
CA GLU A 216 8.43 -8.67 4.23
C GLU A 216 7.90 -7.53 5.10
N ALA A 217 6.63 -7.15 4.95
CA ALA A 217 5.95 -6.21 5.85
C ALA A 217 6.00 -6.71 7.29
N SER A 218 5.94 -8.04 7.39
CA SER A 218 5.71 -8.84 8.57
C SER A 218 7.00 -9.29 9.27
N VAL A 219 8.15 -8.81 8.80
CA VAL A 219 9.48 -8.93 9.42
C VAL A 219 9.75 -7.68 10.25
N LEU A 220 10.32 -7.84 11.46
CA LEU A 220 10.73 -6.71 12.31
C LEU A 220 11.82 -5.90 11.60
N ASP A 221 11.84 -4.58 11.78
CA ASP A 221 12.91 -3.74 11.19
C ASP A 221 14.31 -4.14 11.70
N GLU A 222 14.41 -4.75 12.88
CA GLU A 222 15.66 -5.29 13.45
C GLU A 222 16.14 -6.58 12.75
N GLU A 223 15.23 -7.32 12.09
CA GLU A 223 15.54 -8.50 11.27
C GLU A 223 15.80 -8.13 9.80
N ARG A 224 15.47 -6.90 9.38
CA ARG A 224 15.79 -6.39 8.04
C ARG A 224 17.26 -5.99 7.97
N LYS A 225 17.90 -6.22 6.82
CA LYS A 225 19.21 -5.62 6.55
C LYS A 225 19.10 -4.10 6.76
N PRO A 226 20.03 -3.47 7.49
CA PRO A 226 19.98 -2.03 7.70
C PRO A 226 19.97 -1.35 6.32
N PRO A 227 19.10 -0.35 6.11
CA PRO A 227 19.00 0.31 4.82
C PRO A 227 20.34 0.95 4.48
N VAL A 228 20.65 0.96 3.18
CA VAL A 228 21.87 1.61 2.70
C VAL A 228 21.72 3.11 2.90
N ARG A 229 22.74 3.74 3.47
CA ARG A 229 22.74 5.19 3.68
C ARG A 229 23.36 5.90 2.48
N MET A 230 22.75 6.99 2.07
CA MET A 230 23.23 7.88 1.02
C MET A 230 23.18 9.32 1.52
N ALA A 231 24.28 10.07 1.39
CA ALA A 231 24.32 11.47 1.80
C ALA A 231 23.30 12.30 1.02
N GLU A 232 22.53 13.16 1.69
CA GLU A 232 21.61 14.09 1.01
C GLU A 232 22.39 15.03 0.06
N GLY A 233 23.62 15.38 0.44
CA GLY A 233 24.55 16.16 -0.37
C GLY A 233 24.87 15.54 -1.74
N PHE A 234 24.82 14.21 -1.88
CA PHE A 234 24.96 13.56 -3.19
C PHE A 234 23.84 13.96 -4.16
N LEU A 235 22.61 14.10 -3.67
CA LEU A 235 21.46 14.52 -4.47
C LEU A 235 21.43 16.03 -4.70
N LYS A 236 21.92 16.83 -3.74
CA LYS A 236 21.82 18.30 -3.81
C LYS A 236 22.98 18.94 -4.55
N SER A 237 24.19 18.41 -4.45
CA SER A 237 25.38 19.07 -5.00
C SER A 237 25.35 19.14 -6.54
N PRO A 238 25.42 20.34 -7.16
CA PRO A 238 25.36 20.49 -8.62
C PRO A 238 26.43 19.70 -9.38
N SER A 239 27.54 19.33 -8.72
CA SER A 239 28.64 18.58 -9.33
C SER A 239 28.45 17.06 -9.30
N LEU A 240 27.46 16.54 -8.56
CA LEU A 240 27.22 15.11 -8.31
C LEU A 240 25.98 14.58 -9.04
N ALA A 241 24.96 14.06 -8.35
CA ALA A 241 23.79 13.45 -9.00
C ALA A 241 23.02 14.39 -9.95
N PRO A 242 22.82 15.69 -9.66
CA PRO A 242 22.30 16.66 -10.63
C PRO A 242 23.12 16.73 -11.92
N ARG A 243 24.46 16.66 -11.82
CA ARG A 243 25.34 16.58 -13.00
C ARG A 243 25.15 15.26 -13.74
N MET A 244 25.02 14.14 -13.02
CA MET A 244 24.76 12.84 -13.62
C MET A 244 23.45 12.87 -14.42
N LEU A 245 22.38 13.48 -13.89
CA LEU A 245 21.13 13.71 -14.62
C LEU A 245 21.32 14.55 -15.88
N LYS A 246 22.03 15.69 -15.77
CA LYS A 246 22.28 16.60 -16.90
C LYS A 246 22.97 15.91 -18.07
N TYR A 247 23.87 14.97 -17.80
CA TYR A 247 24.64 14.24 -18.82
C TYR A 247 24.17 12.79 -19.03
N ASN A 248 23.00 12.41 -18.48
CA ASN A 248 22.45 11.05 -18.54
C ASN A 248 23.45 9.96 -18.12
N ASP A 249 24.22 10.20 -17.06
CA ASP A 249 25.27 9.30 -16.57
C ASP A 249 24.73 8.26 -15.58
N GLU A 250 23.76 7.48 -16.05
CA GLU A 250 23.06 6.48 -15.24
C GLU A 250 24.00 5.41 -14.69
N GLY A 251 24.98 4.98 -15.48
CA GLY A 251 25.95 3.98 -15.05
C GLY A 251 26.78 4.43 -13.85
N ALA A 252 27.18 5.72 -13.79
CA ALA A 252 27.91 6.22 -12.62
C ALA A 252 26.99 6.35 -11.40
N PHE A 253 25.76 6.83 -11.59
CA PHE A 253 24.77 6.96 -10.53
C PHE A 253 24.45 5.60 -9.88
N ASN A 254 24.04 4.61 -10.69
CA ASN A 254 23.68 3.28 -10.20
C ASN A 254 24.88 2.55 -9.57
N LEU A 255 26.07 2.69 -10.15
CA LEU A 255 27.28 2.09 -9.59
C LEU A 255 27.65 2.69 -8.23
N TYR A 256 27.50 4.01 -8.05
CA TYR A 256 27.76 4.63 -6.76
C TYR A 256 26.83 4.09 -5.67
N LEU A 257 25.52 3.97 -5.97
CA LEU A 257 24.56 3.36 -5.04
C LEU A 257 24.90 1.91 -4.73
N LEU A 258 25.40 1.16 -5.72
CA LEU A 258 25.83 -0.22 -5.52
C LEU A 258 27.07 -0.31 -4.62
N LEU A 259 28.03 0.60 -4.78
CA LEU A 259 29.19 0.69 -3.91
C LEU A 259 28.79 1.00 -2.46
N LEU A 260 27.84 1.92 -2.26
CA LEU A 260 27.26 2.19 -0.93
C LEU A 260 26.58 0.94 -0.35
N ARG A 261 25.86 0.17 -1.16
CA ARG A 261 25.22 -1.08 -0.73
C ARG A 261 26.23 -2.14 -0.30
N ARG A 262 27.37 -2.21 -1.00
CA ARG A 262 28.43 -3.19 -0.75
C ARG A 262 29.40 -2.77 0.35
N PHE A 263 29.31 -1.53 0.81
CA PHE A 263 30.17 -1.02 1.89
C PHE A 263 29.77 -1.63 3.24
N ASP A 264 30.74 -2.27 3.89
CA ASP A 264 30.56 -2.98 5.15
C ASP A 264 30.79 -2.10 6.40
N GLY A 265 31.02 -0.80 6.24
CA GLY A 265 31.24 0.13 7.35
C GLY A 265 32.67 0.13 7.88
N ASN A 266 33.64 -0.50 7.20
CA ASN A 266 35.04 -0.45 7.63
C ASN A 266 35.58 0.98 7.70
N THR A 267 36.50 1.22 8.65
CA THR A 267 37.07 2.55 8.93
C THR A 267 37.90 3.13 7.78
N GLU A 268 38.28 2.31 6.80
CA GLU A 268 39.07 2.73 5.65
C GLU A 268 38.20 3.09 4.42
N GLY A 269 36.88 2.94 4.49
CA GLY A 269 35.97 3.22 3.37
C GLY A 269 36.14 2.25 2.19
N LYS A 270 36.74 1.07 2.39
CA LYS A 270 37.11 0.14 1.33
C LYS A 270 35.91 -0.68 0.84
N VAL A 271 35.79 -0.84 -0.47
CA VAL A 271 34.82 -1.74 -1.10
C VAL A 271 35.53 -2.55 -2.18
N GLU A 272 35.54 -3.88 -2.04
CA GLU A 272 36.07 -4.79 -3.06
C GLU A 272 35.19 -4.76 -4.31
N VAL A 273 35.81 -4.72 -5.49
CA VAL A 273 35.12 -4.67 -6.78
C VAL A 273 35.24 -6.00 -7.49
N ASP A 274 34.13 -6.74 -7.50
CA ASP A 274 33.93 -7.89 -8.38
C ASP A 274 33.15 -7.43 -9.62
N TYR A 275 33.83 -7.36 -10.77
CA TYR A 275 33.25 -6.89 -12.02
C TYR A 275 32.07 -7.74 -12.50
N GLY A 276 32.13 -9.07 -12.31
CA GLY A 276 31.07 -9.97 -12.75
C GLY A 276 29.81 -9.81 -11.90
N VAL A 277 29.99 -9.76 -10.58
CA VAL A 277 28.89 -9.53 -9.63
C VAL A 277 28.26 -8.15 -9.84
N PHE A 278 29.08 -7.10 -9.95
CA PHE A 278 28.58 -5.75 -10.14
C PHE A 278 27.84 -5.62 -11.47
N SER A 279 28.33 -6.29 -12.52
CA SER A 279 27.67 -6.25 -13.81
C SER A 279 26.27 -6.86 -13.76
N ARG A 280 26.10 -8.00 -13.07
CA ARG A 280 24.79 -8.65 -12.88
C ARG A 280 23.85 -7.81 -12.01
N GLU A 281 24.35 -7.22 -10.93
CA GLU A 281 23.53 -6.40 -10.03
C GLU A 281 23.06 -5.09 -10.66
N LEU A 282 23.86 -4.51 -11.56
CA LEU A 282 23.47 -3.36 -12.38
C LEU A 282 22.55 -3.72 -13.57
N GLY A 283 22.25 -5.00 -13.78
CA GLY A 283 21.31 -5.45 -14.80
C GLY A 283 21.88 -5.52 -16.22
N TYR A 284 23.19 -5.58 -16.38
CA TYR A 284 23.78 -5.93 -17.68
C TYR A 284 23.57 -7.42 -18.00
N ASP A 285 23.63 -7.76 -19.29
CA ASP A 285 23.43 -9.13 -19.77
C ASP A 285 24.38 -10.13 -19.06
N GLU A 286 23.80 -11.20 -18.53
CA GLU A 286 24.53 -12.24 -17.80
C GLU A 286 25.46 -13.06 -18.71
N LYS A 287 25.23 -13.03 -20.02
CA LYS A 287 26.06 -13.69 -21.04
C LYS A 287 27.33 -12.91 -21.40
N LEU A 288 27.55 -11.73 -20.82
CA LEU A 288 28.74 -10.94 -21.09
C LEU A 288 30.02 -11.68 -20.70
N SER A 289 31.03 -11.60 -21.56
CA SER A 289 32.39 -12.03 -21.20
C SER A 289 32.91 -11.20 -20.02
N TYR A 290 33.82 -11.77 -19.23
CA TYR A 290 34.45 -11.06 -18.11
C TYR A 290 35.09 -9.73 -18.56
N VAL A 291 35.73 -9.70 -19.74
CA VAL A 291 36.34 -8.49 -20.30
C VAL A 291 35.28 -7.42 -20.57
N SER A 292 34.16 -7.81 -21.18
CA SER A 292 33.05 -6.89 -21.47
C SER A 292 32.38 -6.37 -20.19
N ALA A 293 32.16 -7.24 -19.20
CA ALA A 293 31.63 -6.87 -17.88
C ALA A 293 32.58 -5.87 -17.19
N ARG A 294 33.89 -6.16 -17.17
CA ARG A 294 34.92 -5.26 -16.65
C ARG A 294 34.85 -3.89 -17.32
N ASP A 295 34.79 -3.81 -18.63
CA ASP A 295 34.75 -2.53 -19.35
C ASP A 295 33.49 -1.71 -19.04
N LYS A 296 32.33 -2.38 -18.89
CA LYS A 296 31.05 -1.75 -18.51
C LYS A 296 31.12 -1.14 -17.13
N ILE A 297 31.84 -1.76 -16.18
CA ILE A 297 32.02 -1.24 -14.81
C ILE A 297 33.16 -0.20 -14.73
N MET A 298 34.25 -0.42 -15.46
CA MET A 298 35.45 0.41 -15.40
C MET A 298 35.22 1.83 -15.90
N ARG A 299 34.42 2.02 -16.96
CA ARG A 299 34.12 3.36 -17.49
C ARG A 299 33.37 4.23 -16.46
N PRO A 300 32.25 3.78 -15.84
CA PRO A 300 31.64 4.46 -14.70
C PRO A 300 32.60 4.69 -13.52
N LEU A 301 33.40 3.69 -13.13
CA LEU A 301 34.39 3.84 -12.05
C LEU A 301 35.37 4.99 -12.32
N MET A 302 35.88 5.10 -13.56
CA MET A 302 36.75 6.23 -13.96
C MET A 302 36.03 7.57 -13.84
N ARG A 303 34.74 7.65 -14.17
CA ARG A 303 33.97 8.88 -14.02
C ARG A 303 33.72 9.23 -12.55
N LEU A 304 33.40 8.23 -11.72
CA LEU A 304 33.24 8.41 -10.26
C LEU A 304 34.50 8.97 -9.61
N GLU A 305 35.68 8.50 -10.03
CA GLU A 305 36.97 9.00 -9.55
C GLU A 305 37.35 10.37 -10.15
N ASN A 306 37.36 10.49 -11.48
CA ASN A 306 37.97 11.64 -12.13
C ASN A 306 37.03 12.84 -12.24
N LYS A 307 35.73 12.60 -12.46
CA LYS A 307 34.74 13.65 -12.72
C LYS A 307 33.92 14.00 -11.48
N TYR A 308 33.48 13.00 -10.73
CA TYR A 308 32.60 13.20 -9.56
C TYR A 308 33.33 13.22 -8.22
N LYS A 309 34.60 12.76 -8.18
CA LYS A 309 35.44 12.78 -6.97
C LYS A 309 34.78 12.06 -5.77
N LEU A 310 34.02 11.00 -6.04
CA LEU A 310 33.31 10.21 -5.02
C LEU A 310 34.13 9.02 -4.52
N ILE A 311 35.08 8.55 -5.32
CA ILE A 311 35.89 7.38 -5.02
C ILE A 311 37.35 7.59 -5.40
N ARG A 312 38.24 6.78 -4.80
CA ARG A 312 39.60 6.54 -5.28
C ARG A 312 39.75 5.06 -5.60
N ARG A 313 40.21 4.71 -6.80
CA ARG A 313 40.39 3.33 -7.23
C ARG A 313 41.78 2.84 -6.89
N ILE A 314 41.90 1.61 -6.41
CA ILE A 314 43.18 0.97 -6.11
C ILE A 314 43.26 -0.35 -6.89
N GLN A 315 44.24 -0.42 -7.78
CA GLN A 315 44.57 -1.65 -8.50
C GLN A 315 45.49 -2.51 -7.63
N ARG A 316 45.21 -3.81 -7.53
CA ARG A 316 46.01 -4.73 -6.71
C ARG A 316 46.24 -6.10 -7.36
N PRO A 317 46.92 -6.20 -8.51
CA PRO A 317 47.21 -7.52 -9.10
C PRO A 317 48.05 -8.38 -8.13
N PRO A 318 47.78 -9.70 -7.97
CA PRO A 318 46.75 -10.51 -8.63
C PRO A 318 45.39 -10.51 -7.92
N LYS A 319 45.24 -9.76 -6.83
CA LYS A 319 44.02 -9.69 -6.02
C LYS A 319 42.96 -8.79 -6.67
N SER A 320 41.72 -8.92 -6.22
CA SER A 320 40.63 -8.06 -6.67
C SER A 320 40.95 -6.58 -6.42
N PRO A 321 40.62 -5.70 -7.37
CA PRO A 321 40.71 -4.27 -7.14
C PRO A 321 39.69 -3.85 -6.08
N TYR A 322 40.00 -2.76 -5.38
CA TYR A 322 39.05 -2.16 -4.46
C TYR A 322 38.98 -0.65 -4.72
N VAL A 323 37.90 -0.05 -4.24
CA VAL A 323 37.75 1.40 -4.21
C VAL A 323 37.70 1.88 -2.77
N ILE A 324 38.10 3.12 -2.57
CA ILE A 324 37.93 3.84 -1.32
C ILE A 324 36.85 4.88 -1.57
N LEU A 325 35.76 4.81 -0.80
CA LEU A 325 34.73 5.84 -0.78
C LEU A 325 35.30 7.11 -0.12
N LEU A 326 35.19 8.25 -0.78
CA LEU A 326 35.74 9.52 -0.28
C LEU A 326 34.78 10.27 0.66
N ASP A 327 33.48 9.98 0.54
CA ASP A 327 32.42 10.46 1.42
C ASP A 327 31.48 9.28 1.69
N TYR A 328 31.50 8.72 2.90
CA TYR A 328 30.73 7.53 3.26
C TYR A 328 30.00 7.70 4.60
N PRO A 329 28.73 7.24 4.70
CA PRO A 329 28.01 7.19 5.96
C PRO A 329 28.53 6.09 6.89
N ASN A 330 28.48 6.32 8.21
CA ASN A 330 28.59 5.25 9.21
C ASN A 330 27.34 4.33 9.15
N LYS A 331 27.48 3.04 9.48
CA LYS A 331 26.41 2.03 9.49
C LYS A 331 25.30 2.24 10.55
N SER A 332 25.43 3.21 11.45
CA SER A 332 24.42 3.47 12.48
C SER A 332 23.02 3.72 11.86
N PRO A 333 21.94 3.23 12.50
CA PRO A 333 20.57 3.47 12.05
C PRO A 333 20.28 4.98 11.92
N TYR A 334 19.55 5.33 10.87
CA TYR A 334 19.16 6.70 10.57
C TYR A 334 18.06 7.20 11.53
N ILE A 335 18.24 8.40 12.09
CA ILE A 335 17.25 9.05 12.96
C ILE A 335 16.88 10.43 12.37
N LEU A 336 15.64 10.59 11.90
CA LEU A 336 15.09 11.91 11.57
C LEU A 336 14.88 12.74 12.84
N PRO A 337 15.10 14.08 12.82
CA PRO A 337 15.63 14.93 11.75
C PRO A 337 17.15 15.15 11.84
N GLN A 338 17.88 14.31 12.59
CA GLN A 338 19.24 14.61 13.07
C GLN A 338 20.36 14.28 12.08
N ASP A 339 20.04 13.65 10.94
CA ASP A 339 21.02 13.13 9.98
C ASP A 339 20.89 13.74 8.56
N ASN A 340 22.01 14.13 7.95
CA ASN A 340 22.12 14.58 6.54
C ASN A 340 22.13 13.42 5.53
N TYR A 341 21.44 12.32 5.84
CA TYR A 341 21.46 11.09 5.07
C TYR A 341 20.03 10.62 4.75
N CYS A 342 19.92 9.81 3.70
CA CYS A 342 18.67 9.20 3.26
C CYS A 342 18.86 7.69 3.22
N SER A 343 17.81 6.95 3.58
CA SER A 343 17.82 5.50 3.59
C SER A 343 17.32 4.94 2.27
N ILE A 344 18.07 3.98 1.72
CA ILE A 344 17.69 3.19 0.56
C ILE A 344 17.30 1.78 1.06
N PRO A 345 16.02 1.39 0.94
CA PRO A 345 15.56 0.09 1.40
C PRO A 345 16.15 -1.05 0.54
N ASP A 346 16.39 -2.23 1.11
CA ASP A 346 16.92 -3.38 0.35
C ASP A 346 15.95 -3.81 -0.76
N GLU A 347 14.65 -3.57 -0.57
CA GLU A 347 13.56 -3.72 -1.54
C GLU A 347 13.85 -3.04 -2.88
N TYR A 348 14.61 -1.94 -2.88
CA TYR A 348 15.00 -1.24 -4.11
C TYR A 348 15.83 -2.14 -5.05
N TRP A 349 16.68 -3.00 -4.51
CA TRP A 349 17.45 -3.97 -5.29
C TRP A 349 16.77 -5.33 -5.36
N LYS A 350 16.19 -5.80 -4.25
CA LYS A 350 15.53 -7.11 -4.15
C LYS A 350 14.41 -7.26 -5.17
N TYR A 351 13.63 -6.21 -5.39
CA TYR A 351 12.54 -6.19 -6.38
C TYR A 351 12.98 -5.64 -7.75
N GLY A 352 14.27 -5.39 -7.96
CA GLY A 352 14.82 -4.93 -9.24
C GLY A 352 14.45 -3.49 -9.62
N TRP A 353 13.95 -2.66 -8.69
CA TRP A 353 13.64 -1.25 -8.97
C TRP A 353 14.87 -0.45 -9.41
N ASN A 354 16.06 -0.83 -8.95
CA ASN A 354 17.34 -0.28 -9.43
C ASN A 354 17.60 -0.49 -10.93
N LYS A 355 16.92 -1.45 -11.56
CA LYS A 355 17.01 -1.75 -12.99
C LYS A 355 15.80 -1.22 -13.77
N LYS A 356 14.66 -1.04 -13.08
CA LYS A 356 13.38 -0.68 -13.68
C LYS A 356 13.14 0.83 -13.73
N LEU A 357 13.59 1.58 -12.73
CA LEU A 357 13.46 3.03 -12.70
C LEU A 357 14.52 3.68 -13.58
N SER A 358 14.12 4.64 -14.41
CA SER A 358 15.06 5.52 -15.12
C SER A 358 15.88 6.35 -14.13
N LEU A 359 17.01 6.92 -14.60
CA LEU A 359 17.83 7.82 -13.78
C LEU A 359 17.02 8.97 -13.14
N ARG A 360 16.05 9.54 -13.89
CA ARG A 360 15.17 10.61 -13.39
C ARG A 360 14.23 10.11 -12.30
N GLU A 361 13.61 8.96 -12.51
CA GLU A 361 12.71 8.34 -11.54
C GLU A 361 13.45 7.95 -10.27
N SER A 362 14.61 7.31 -10.39
CA SER A 362 15.47 6.97 -9.26
C SER A 362 15.86 8.21 -8.46
N PHE A 363 16.29 9.28 -9.13
CA PHE A 363 16.60 10.54 -8.45
C PHE A 363 15.40 11.11 -7.68
N CYS A 364 14.22 11.16 -8.30
CA CYS A 364 13.01 11.67 -7.64
C CYS A 364 12.53 10.74 -6.51
N TYR A 365 12.70 9.43 -6.65
CA TYR A 365 12.41 8.45 -5.60
C TYR A 365 13.26 8.73 -4.37
N PHE A 366 14.56 9.02 -4.56
CA PHE A 366 15.42 9.35 -3.44
C PHE A 366 15.15 10.73 -2.84
N ILE A 367 14.65 11.72 -3.61
CA ILE A 367 14.10 12.96 -3.02
C ILE A 367 12.98 12.60 -2.03
N CYS A 368 12.03 11.75 -2.45
CA CYS A 368 10.93 11.31 -1.57
C CYS A 368 11.45 10.56 -0.33
N ARG A 369 12.51 9.75 -0.46
CA ARG A 369 13.16 9.10 0.69
C ARG A 369 13.80 10.11 1.65
N CYS A 370 14.49 11.11 1.12
CA CYS A 370 15.15 12.14 1.95
C CYS A 370 14.14 13.01 2.69
N ARG A 371 13.01 13.36 2.06
CA ARG A 371 12.00 14.24 2.65
C ARG A 371 10.97 13.50 3.52
N GLY A 372 10.53 12.32 3.08
CA GLY A 372 9.54 11.50 3.79
C GLY A 372 10.13 10.67 4.93
N GLY A 373 11.44 10.42 4.93
CA GLY A 373 12.10 9.63 5.97
C GLY A 373 12.04 8.12 5.78
N ALA A 374 12.45 7.41 6.83
CA ALA A 374 12.40 5.95 6.89
C ALA A 374 11.00 5.41 7.19
N VAL A 375 10.17 6.18 7.91
CA VAL A 375 8.86 5.75 8.41
C VAL A 375 7.83 5.69 7.28
N ARG A 376 7.01 4.63 7.30
CA ARG A 376 5.96 4.33 6.31
C ARG A 376 4.86 5.38 6.33
N GLY A 377 4.24 5.62 5.17
CA GLY A 377 3.07 6.49 5.07
C GLY A 377 3.34 7.97 5.35
N ASN A 378 4.61 8.36 5.54
CA ASN A 378 4.98 9.72 5.81
C ASN A 378 4.66 10.62 4.60
N VAL A 379 3.67 11.48 4.79
CA VAL A 379 3.42 12.62 3.91
C VAL A 379 4.56 13.64 4.06
N TRP A 380 4.73 14.54 3.12
CA TRP A 380 5.54 15.74 3.29
C TRP A 380 5.10 16.74 2.22
N SER A 381 5.26 18.02 2.47
CA SER A 381 4.86 19.07 1.55
C SER A 381 6.08 19.81 1.03
N ASP A 382 6.06 20.14 -0.26
CA ASP A 382 7.01 21.09 -0.86
C ASP A 382 6.44 21.66 -2.16
N HIS A 383 7.01 22.77 -2.62
CA HIS A 383 6.76 23.30 -3.94
C HIS A 383 7.74 22.68 -4.95
N ILE A 384 7.28 22.39 -6.17
CA ILE A 384 8.14 21.94 -7.26
C ILE A 384 9.30 22.93 -7.52
N ILE A 385 9.07 24.23 -7.29
CA ILE A 385 10.10 25.27 -7.40
C ILE A 385 11.15 25.14 -6.28
N GLY A 386 10.72 24.84 -5.05
CA GLY A 386 11.61 24.60 -3.91
C GLY A 386 12.50 23.39 -4.19
N LEU A 387 11.88 22.25 -4.52
CA LEU A 387 12.59 21.03 -4.91
C LEU A 387 13.59 21.24 -6.05
N SER A 388 13.20 21.98 -7.09
CA SER A 388 14.09 22.29 -8.22
C SER A 388 15.35 23.07 -7.78
N LYS A 389 15.20 24.03 -6.85
CA LYS A 389 16.32 24.81 -6.31
C LYS A 389 17.18 23.96 -5.37
N ASP A 390 16.54 23.27 -4.42
CA ASP A 390 17.23 22.51 -3.38
C ASP A 390 18.08 21.37 -3.96
N PHE A 391 17.57 20.72 -5.00
CA PHE A 391 18.23 19.58 -5.65
C PHE A 391 18.96 19.98 -6.95
N ASN A 392 19.08 21.28 -7.25
CA ASN A 392 19.83 21.79 -8.39
C ASN A 392 19.49 21.14 -9.75
N VAL A 393 18.20 20.88 -9.98
CA VAL A 393 17.67 20.27 -11.21
C VAL A 393 16.50 21.09 -11.77
N SER A 394 16.14 20.85 -13.04
CA SER A 394 15.02 21.57 -13.65
C SER A 394 13.68 21.19 -13.01
N ARG A 395 12.71 22.13 -13.04
CA ARG A 395 11.32 21.86 -12.62
C ARG A 395 10.70 20.70 -13.40
N ASP A 396 11.06 20.56 -14.68
CA ASP A 396 10.55 19.49 -15.54
C ASP A 396 11.09 18.11 -15.11
N THR A 397 12.35 18.06 -14.67
CA THR A 397 12.96 16.85 -14.09
C THR A 397 12.15 16.36 -12.89
N ILE A 398 11.87 17.25 -11.93
CA ILE A 398 11.06 16.93 -10.75
C ILE A 398 9.65 16.53 -11.17
N ARG A 399 8.96 17.37 -11.96
CA ARG A 399 7.57 17.13 -12.37
C ARG A 399 7.40 15.79 -13.06
N ARG A 400 8.22 15.48 -14.07
CA ARG A 400 8.10 14.23 -14.83
C ARG A 400 8.51 13.02 -13.99
N GLY A 401 9.56 13.14 -13.17
CA GLY A 401 9.98 12.04 -12.30
C GLY A 401 8.92 11.69 -11.26
N MET A 402 8.35 12.70 -10.59
CA MET A 402 7.26 12.50 -9.63
C MET A 402 6.00 11.92 -10.32
N GLN A 403 5.64 12.41 -11.51
CA GLN A 403 4.52 11.86 -12.28
C GLN A 403 4.73 10.38 -12.67
N ALA A 404 5.94 10.01 -13.10
CA ALA A 404 6.27 8.64 -13.44
C ALA A 404 6.17 7.72 -12.21
N LEU A 405 6.73 8.14 -11.07
CA LEU A 405 6.63 7.40 -9.80
C LEU A 405 5.17 7.26 -9.33
N ARG A 406 4.34 8.29 -9.54
CA ARG A 406 2.89 8.24 -9.24
C ARG A 406 2.21 7.19 -10.11
N GLY A 407 2.48 7.17 -11.42
CA GLY A 407 1.94 6.17 -12.34
C GLY A 407 2.40 4.74 -12.02
N LEU A 408 3.60 4.59 -11.44
CA LEU A 408 4.11 3.33 -10.93
C LEU A 408 3.53 2.94 -9.56
N ASN A 409 2.63 3.72 -8.97
CA ASN A 409 2.10 3.52 -7.62
C ASN A 409 3.21 3.41 -6.54
N ILE A 410 4.32 4.13 -6.73
CA ILE A 410 5.43 4.24 -5.75
C ILE A 410 5.24 5.47 -4.87
N ILE A 411 4.55 6.50 -5.35
CA ILE A 411 4.18 7.67 -4.57
C ILE A 411 2.73 8.06 -4.83
N GLU A 412 2.12 8.75 -3.87
CA GLU A 412 0.91 9.54 -4.08
C GLU A 412 1.25 11.02 -4.06
N ILE A 413 0.48 11.80 -4.83
CA ILE A 413 0.63 13.25 -4.89
C ILE A 413 -0.75 13.88 -4.78
N ASP A 414 -0.96 14.61 -3.69
CA ASP A 414 -2.12 15.48 -3.52
C ASP A 414 -1.71 16.90 -3.88
N TYR A 415 -2.16 17.26 -5.08
CA TYR A 415 -1.88 18.52 -5.71
C TYR A 415 -2.72 19.64 -5.09
N ALA A 416 -2.09 20.75 -4.70
CA ALA A 416 -2.83 21.94 -4.26
C ALA A 416 -3.78 22.46 -5.35
N PRO A 417 -4.95 23.03 -4.97
CA PRO A 417 -5.89 23.62 -5.92
C PRO A 417 -5.27 24.81 -6.67
N TYR A 418 -5.79 25.10 -7.87
CA TYR A 418 -5.47 26.33 -8.57
C TYR A 418 -6.40 27.44 -8.02
N LEU A 419 -5.82 28.49 -7.45
CA LEU A 419 -6.57 29.67 -7.04
C LEU A 419 -6.89 30.50 -8.30
N PRO A 420 -8.17 30.85 -8.57
CA PRO A 420 -8.56 31.55 -9.79
C PRO A 420 -7.97 32.96 -9.95
N GLU A 421 -7.59 33.62 -8.85
CA GLU A 421 -7.29 35.06 -8.82
C GLU A 421 -5.79 35.42 -8.75
N GLU A 422 -4.90 34.45 -8.60
CA GLU A 422 -3.46 34.72 -8.68
C GLU A 422 -2.91 34.19 -9.99
N ASN A 423 -2.23 35.07 -10.74
CA ASN A 423 -1.37 34.71 -11.87
C ASN A 423 -0.76 33.32 -11.66
N PHE A 424 -0.75 32.48 -12.71
CA PHE A 424 -0.28 31.09 -12.86
C PHE A 424 1.02 30.64 -12.10
N ARG A 425 1.65 31.53 -11.34
CA ARG A 425 2.97 31.45 -10.69
C ARG A 425 2.94 31.07 -9.20
N ARG A 426 1.81 31.07 -8.49
CA ARG A 426 1.74 30.60 -7.09
C ARG A 426 0.72 29.48 -6.92
N ARG A 427 1.24 28.25 -6.90
CA ARG A 427 0.52 27.07 -6.45
C ARG A 427 1.04 26.71 -5.07
N ASP A 428 0.15 26.44 -4.13
CA ASP A 428 0.55 25.95 -2.81
C ASP A 428 1.35 24.64 -2.90
N ALA A 429 2.04 24.31 -1.81
CA ALA A 429 2.85 23.11 -1.74
C ALA A 429 1.97 21.88 -2.02
N SER A 430 2.49 20.97 -2.86
CA SER A 430 1.83 19.68 -3.06
C SER A 430 2.24 18.76 -1.91
N LEU A 431 1.32 17.89 -1.51
CA LEU A 431 1.59 16.85 -0.53
C LEU A 431 2.05 15.61 -1.30
N PHE A 432 3.16 15.04 -0.85
CA PHE A 432 3.77 13.84 -1.39
C PHE A 432 3.72 12.76 -0.33
N LYS A 433 3.41 11.54 -0.75
CA LYS A 433 3.44 10.37 0.13
C LYS A 433 4.24 9.28 -0.55
N LEU A 434 5.21 8.74 0.17
CA LEU A 434 5.95 7.59 -0.30
C LEU A 434 5.17 6.31 0.00
N LEU A 435 4.85 5.54 -1.04
CA LEU A 435 4.28 4.21 -0.92
C LEU A 435 5.39 3.15 -0.85
N ARG A 436 4.99 1.92 -0.56
CA ARG A 436 5.94 0.82 -0.45
C ARG A 436 6.36 0.32 -1.82
N LEU A 437 7.66 0.04 -1.95
CA LEU A 437 8.15 -0.71 -3.11
C LEU A 437 7.57 -2.13 -3.05
N TYR A 438 7.11 -2.61 -4.20
CA TYR A 438 6.52 -3.93 -4.34
C TYR A 438 7.32 -4.74 -5.36
N ALA A 439 7.21 -6.08 -5.30
CA ALA A 439 7.75 -6.95 -6.33
C ALA A 439 6.88 -6.82 -7.60
N PRO A 440 7.45 -6.40 -8.75
CA PRO A 440 6.70 -6.33 -10.01
C PRO A 440 5.97 -7.63 -10.36
N GLU A 441 6.58 -8.78 -10.08
CA GLU A 441 6.02 -10.09 -10.36
C GLU A 441 4.75 -10.37 -9.54
N THR A 442 4.68 -9.84 -8.31
CA THR A 442 3.46 -9.94 -7.48
C THR A 442 2.34 -9.10 -8.06
N LEU A 443 2.63 -7.89 -8.53
CA LEU A 443 1.63 -7.06 -9.21
C LEU A 443 1.08 -7.77 -10.46
N GLU A 444 1.94 -8.34 -11.29
CA GLU A 444 1.52 -9.06 -12.50
C GLU A 444 0.67 -10.30 -12.18
N LYS A 445 0.99 -11.02 -11.10
CA LYS A 445 0.16 -12.13 -10.61
C LYS A 445 -1.24 -11.67 -10.20
N GLU A 446 -1.35 -10.56 -9.47
CA GLU A 446 -2.65 -10.01 -9.07
C GLU A 446 -3.45 -9.47 -10.26
N LYS A 447 -2.80 -8.79 -11.21
CA LYS A 447 -3.43 -8.38 -12.48
C LYS A 447 -3.97 -9.58 -13.25
N LYS A 448 -3.18 -10.65 -13.37
CA LYS A 448 -3.61 -11.89 -14.01
C LYS A 448 -4.80 -12.52 -13.28
N ARG A 449 -4.76 -12.58 -11.95
CA ARG A 449 -5.87 -13.09 -11.12
C ARG A 449 -7.16 -12.30 -11.36
N LEU A 450 -7.10 -10.97 -11.35
CA LEU A 450 -8.26 -10.13 -11.68
C LEU A 450 -8.75 -10.34 -13.11
N SER A 451 -7.84 -10.45 -14.07
CA SER A 451 -8.18 -10.74 -15.47
C SER A 451 -8.86 -12.09 -15.65
N GLU A 452 -8.48 -13.11 -14.87
CA GLU A 452 -9.13 -14.42 -14.89
C GLU A 452 -10.50 -14.39 -14.20
N LEU A 453 -10.61 -13.68 -13.08
CA LEU A 453 -11.83 -13.58 -12.29
C LEU A 453 -12.95 -12.81 -13.00
N TYR A 454 -12.62 -11.67 -13.62
CA TYR A 454 -13.59 -10.77 -14.25
C TYR A 454 -13.62 -10.87 -15.79
N GLY A 455 -12.69 -11.63 -16.37
CA GLY A 455 -12.52 -11.75 -17.81
C GLY A 455 -11.64 -10.64 -18.41
N LYS A 456 -10.77 -11.06 -19.35
CA LYS A 456 -9.69 -10.23 -19.93
C LYS A 456 -10.15 -8.87 -20.44
N LYS A 457 -11.22 -8.82 -21.25
CA LYS A 457 -11.70 -7.57 -21.86
C LYS A 457 -12.12 -6.54 -20.80
N ARG A 458 -12.84 -6.98 -19.76
CA ARG A 458 -13.30 -6.09 -18.68
C ARG A 458 -12.13 -5.57 -17.87
N PHE A 459 -11.17 -6.45 -17.56
CA PHE A 459 -9.96 -6.08 -16.85
C PHE A 459 -9.13 -5.05 -17.62
N GLU A 460 -8.84 -5.28 -18.91
CA GLU A 460 -8.04 -4.36 -19.74
C GLU A 460 -8.71 -2.98 -19.86
N GLU A 461 -10.04 -2.94 -19.94
CA GLU A 461 -10.81 -1.70 -19.94
C GLU A 461 -10.70 -0.93 -18.61
N ALA A 462 -10.88 -1.62 -17.49
CA ALA A 462 -10.76 -1.02 -16.16
C ALA A 462 -9.32 -0.56 -15.86
N GLU A 463 -8.31 -1.33 -16.26
CA GLU A 463 -6.90 -0.96 -16.13
C GLU A 463 -6.59 0.31 -16.93
N ARG A 464 -7.11 0.43 -18.16
CA ARG A 464 -7.00 1.64 -18.97
C ARG A 464 -7.61 2.85 -18.26
N TYR A 465 -8.81 2.71 -17.69
CA TYR A 465 -9.46 3.78 -16.93
C TYR A 465 -8.65 4.17 -15.69
N ALA A 466 -8.17 3.19 -14.93
CA ALA A 466 -7.29 3.43 -13.78
C ALA A 466 -6.01 4.19 -14.19
N GLY A 467 -5.46 3.89 -15.36
CA GLY A 467 -4.32 4.60 -15.95
C GLY A 467 -4.54 6.10 -16.14
N ILE A 468 -5.76 6.54 -16.49
CA ILE A 468 -6.10 7.96 -16.69
C ILE A 468 -5.87 8.79 -15.41
N VAL A 469 -6.07 8.16 -14.25
CA VAL A 469 -5.98 8.75 -12.92
C VAL A 469 -4.74 8.29 -12.14
N PHE A 470 -3.72 7.75 -12.84
CA PHE A 470 -2.46 7.29 -12.26
C PHE A 470 -2.59 6.13 -11.25
N LYS A 471 -3.60 5.27 -11.46
CA LYS A 471 -3.89 4.11 -10.62
C LYS A 471 -3.88 2.79 -11.40
N GLY A 472 -3.25 2.75 -12.58
CA GLY A 472 -3.14 1.54 -13.42
C GLY A 472 -2.31 0.39 -12.82
N ASN A 473 -1.63 0.63 -11.69
CA ASN A 473 -0.94 -0.39 -10.90
C ASN A 473 -1.57 -0.56 -9.50
N ASP A 474 -2.76 0.00 -9.28
CA ASP A 474 -3.53 -0.13 -8.05
C ASP A 474 -4.67 -1.12 -8.29
N ILE A 475 -4.44 -2.38 -7.90
CA ILE A 475 -5.34 -3.51 -8.12
C ILE A 475 -6.74 -3.24 -7.56
N GLN A 476 -6.84 -2.53 -6.44
CA GLN A 476 -8.12 -2.22 -5.80
C GLN A 476 -8.92 -1.21 -6.61
N VAL A 477 -8.24 -0.17 -7.11
CA VAL A 477 -8.89 0.81 -7.99
C VAL A 477 -9.34 0.14 -9.29
N ILE A 478 -8.54 -0.76 -9.86
CA ILE A 478 -8.92 -1.52 -11.07
C ILE A 478 -10.17 -2.36 -10.79
N GLU A 479 -10.17 -3.13 -9.70
CA GLU A 479 -11.31 -3.97 -9.32
C GLU A 479 -12.57 -3.14 -9.01
N ASP A 480 -12.42 -2.01 -8.31
CA ASP A 480 -13.53 -1.10 -8.02
C ASP A 480 -14.10 -0.50 -9.31
N ILE A 481 -13.26 -0.13 -10.28
CA ILE A 481 -13.74 0.32 -11.60
C ILE A 481 -14.56 -0.77 -12.29
N ILE A 482 -14.14 -2.04 -12.24
CA ILE A 482 -14.93 -3.16 -12.80
C ILE A 482 -16.31 -3.21 -12.13
N LYS A 483 -16.34 -3.15 -10.80
CA LYS A 483 -17.60 -3.15 -10.03
C LYS A 483 -18.48 -1.94 -10.36
N LYS A 484 -17.88 -0.76 -10.56
CA LYS A 484 -18.59 0.46 -10.95
C LYS A 484 -19.13 0.40 -12.38
N ILE A 485 -18.47 -0.31 -13.29
CA ILE A 485 -19.00 -0.61 -14.62
C ILE A 485 -20.25 -1.50 -14.52
N ASP A 486 -20.25 -2.50 -13.63
CA ASP A 486 -21.42 -3.35 -13.38
C ASP A 486 -22.57 -2.55 -12.70
N GLU A 487 -22.25 -1.62 -11.80
CA GLU A 487 -23.23 -0.80 -11.05
C GLU A 487 -23.88 0.31 -11.89
N TYR A 488 -23.07 1.11 -12.61
CA TYR A 488 -23.53 2.31 -13.32
C TYR A 488 -23.64 2.14 -14.85
N GLY A 489 -23.14 1.03 -15.37
CA GLY A 489 -23.03 0.79 -16.81
C GLY A 489 -21.79 1.44 -17.44
N ALA A 490 -21.23 0.78 -18.46
CA ALA A 490 -20.00 1.19 -19.12
C ALA A 490 -20.05 2.61 -19.71
N GLY A 491 -21.20 3.04 -20.24
CA GLY A 491 -21.36 4.38 -20.82
C GLY A 491 -21.19 5.52 -19.79
N MET A 492 -21.79 5.38 -18.60
CA MET A 492 -21.69 6.39 -17.55
C MET A 492 -20.27 6.46 -16.97
N VAL A 493 -19.62 5.30 -16.81
CA VAL A 493 -18.21 5.22 -16.39
C VAL A 493 -17.29 5.88 -17.41
N ASP A 494 -17.48 5.61 -18.70
CA ASP A 494 -16.70 6.25 -19.76
C ASP A 494 -16.82 7.78 -19.74
N GLU A 495 -18.04 8.30 -19.60
CA GLU A 495 -18.27 9.73 -19.47
C GLU A 495 -17.59 10.35 -18.24
N ALA A 496 -17.67 9.67 -17.09
CA ALA A 496 -17.02 10.14 -15.87
C ALA A 496 -15.49 10.22 -16.04
N PHE A 497 -14.88 9.22 -16.66
CA PHE A 497 -13.45 9.24 -16.96
C PHE A 497 -13.09 10.27 -18.05
N LYS A 498 -13.96 10.55 -19.03
CA LYS A 498 -13.78 11.64 -20.01
C LYS A 498 -13.72 13.02 -19.35
N VAL A 499 -14.56 13.30 -18.35
CA VAL A 499 -14.52 14.56 -17.57
C VAL A 499 -13.17 14.78 -16.89
N VAL A 500 -12.52 13.68 -16.52
CA VAL A 500 -11.26 13.69 -15.78
C VAL A 500 -10.04 13.65 -16.70
N SER A 501 -10.13 12.97 -17.84
CA SER A 501 -9.03 12.82 -18.80
C SER A 501 -8.61 14.14 -19.44
N ILE A 502 -9.55 15.07 -19.65
CA ILE A 502 -9.28 16.41 -20.20
C ILE A 502 -8.54 17.34 -19.22
N LYS A 503 -8.48 16.97 -17.93
CA LYS A 503 -7.80 17.78 -16.91
C LYS A 503 -6.29 17.62 -17.02
N SER A 504 -5.55 18.68 -16.67
CA SER A 504 -4.10 18.60 -16.61
C SER A 504 -3.63 17.47 -15.69
N ILE A 505 -2.47 16.90 -15.98
CA ILE A 505 -1.90 15.76 -15.24
C ILE A 505 -1.75 16.07 -13.75
N ASP A 506 -1.44 17.33 -13.44
CA ASP A 506 -1.24 17.87 -12.11
C ASP A 506 -2.50 18.49 -11.52
N ASN A 507 -3.69 18.30 -12.13
CA ASN A 507 -4.94 18.78 -11.57
C ASN A 507 -5.38 17.87 -10.39
N PRO A 508 -5.76 18.41 -9.22
CA PRO A 508 -6.26 17.60 -8.10
C PRO A 508 -7.54 16.81 -8.42
N LYS A 509 -8.36 17.32 -9.34
CA LYS A 509 -9.56 16.62 -9.82
C LYS A 509 -9.24 15.51 -10.83
N ARG A 510 -7.96 15.34 -11.20
CA ARG A 510 -7.46 14.17 -11.95
C ARG A 510 -7.10 13.03 -11.00
N SER A 511 -8.14 12.54 -10.33
CA SER A 511 -8.09 11.52 -9.29
C SER A 511 -9.29 10.59 -9.39
N TYR A 512 -9.10 9.33 -8.95
CA TYR A 512 -10.18 8.35 -8.93
C TYR A 512 -11.34 8.78 -8.03
N LYS A 513 -11.04 9.38 -6.87
CA LYS A 513 -12.02 9.99 -5.97
C LYS A 513 -12.98 10.93 -6.69
N TYR A 514 -12.46 11.79 -7.57
CA TYR A 514 -13.30 12.73 -8.30
C TYR A 514 -14.18 12.03 -9.36
N VAL A 515 -13.68 10.96 -9.99
CA VAL A 515 -14.49 10.12 -10.89
C VAL A 515 -15.71 9.54 -10.17
N VAL A 516 -15.51 8.98 -8.96
CA VAL A 516 -16.60 8.42 -8.15
C VAL A 516 -17.66 9.49 -7.82
N GLY A 517 -17.24 10.72 -7.47
CA GLY A 517 -18.16 11.82 -7.22
C GLY A 517 -18.96 12.25 -8.47
N VAL A 518 -18.36 12.18 -9.66
CA VAL A 518 -19.04 12.44 -10.93
C VAL A 518 -20.09 11.37 -11.22
N LEU A 519 -19.76 10.09 -11.00
CA LEU A 519 -20.69 8.96 -11.16
C LEU A 519 -21.92 9.11 -10.26
N GLN A 520 -21.71 9.36 -8.97
CA GLN A 520 -22.79 9.56 -8.00
C GLN A 520 -23.70 10.74 -8.34
N THR A 521 -23.15 11.80 -8.94
CA THR A 521 -23.93 12.97 -9.35
C THR A 521 -24.79 12.64 -10.57
N LYS A 522 -24.21 11.99 -11.58
CA LYS A 522 -24.93 11.57 -12.79
C LYS A 522 -26.03 10.56 -12.51
N ALA A 523 -25.80 9.60 -11.63
CA ALA A 523 -26.83 8.64 -11.22
C ALA A 523 -28.05 9.35 -10.61
N ARG A 524 -27.82 10.32 -9.70
CA ARG A 524 -28.89 11.14 -9.11
C ARG A 524 -29.63 12.04 -10.11
N GLU A 525 -29.02 12.37 -11.23
CA GLU A 525 -29.65 13.13 -12.31
C GLU A 525 -30.46 12.25 -13.25
N ALA A 526 -30.05 10.98 -13.46
CA ALA A 526 -30.79 10.02 -14.26
C ALA A 526 -32.05 9.48 -13.56
N ASP A 527 -32.07 9.50 -12.22
CA ASP A 527 -33.22 9.12 -11.40
C ASP A 527 -34.28 10.24 -11.24
N LYS A 528 -33.99 11.45 -11.75
CA LYS A 528 -34.90 12.61 -11.78
C LYS A 528 -35.53 12.77 -13.15
#